data_AF-A0A9X8YLZ7-F1
#
_entry.id   AF-A0A9X8YLZ7-F1
#
_cell.length_a   1.000
_cell.length_b   1.000
_cell.length_c   1.000
_cell.angle_alpha   90.00
_cell.angle_beta   90.00
_cell.angle_gamma   90.00
#
_symmetry.space_group_name_H-M   'P 1'
#
loop_
_entity.id
_entity.type
_entity.pdbx_description
1 polymer ?
#
loop_
_entity_poly.entity_id
_entity_poly.type
_entity_poly.pdbx_seq_one_letter_code
_entity_poly.pdbx_strand_id
1 'polypeptide(L)' 'MKTEKLLSPLKVGAVTLPNRVFMAPLTRLRSIEPGDIPTPLM' A
#
# COMPACT_ATOMS: atom_id res chain seq x y z
N MET A 1 -24.46 -6.10 6.38
CA MET A 1 -23.86 -4.75 6.47
C MET A 1 -23.04 -4.48 5.19
N LYS A 2 -23.06 -3.27 4.60
CA LYS A 2 -22.52 -3.01 3.24
C LYS A 2 -21.00 -3.19 3.08
N THR A 3 -20.25 -3.22 4.19
CA THR A 3 -18.78 -3.23 4.19
C THR A 3 -18.15 -4.59 4.52
N GLU A 4 -18.95 -5.61 4.84
CA GLU A 4 -18.45 -6.93 5.27
C GLU A 4 -17.48 -7.56 4.26
N LYS A 5 -17.82 -7.53 2.96
CA LYS A 5 -16.94 -8.07 1.91
C LYS A 5 -15.65 -7.26 1.77
N LEU A 6 -15.71 -5.94 1.91
CA LEU A 6 -14.56 -5.05 1.74
C LEU A 6 -13.50 -5.29 2.84
N LEU A 7 -13.95 -5.59 4.06
CA LEU A 7 -13.08 -5.85 5.22
C LEU A 7 -12.81 -7.35 5.45
N SER A 8 -13.20 -8.21 4.52
CA SER A 8 -12.94 -9.66 4.58
C SER A 8 -11.56 -10.02 3.99
N PRO A 9 -10.90 -11.08 4.49
CA PRO A 9 -9.62 -11.53 3.96
C PRO A 9 -9.66 -11.92 2.46
N LEU A 10 -8.52 -11.78 1.80
CA LEU A 10 -8.34 -12.15 0.39
C LEU A 10 -6.96 -12.77 0.17
N LYS A 11 -6.91 -13.98 -0.40
CA LYS A 11 -5.67 -14.62 -0.86
C LYS A 11 -5.23 -14.02 -2.19
N VAL A 12 -4.00 -13.51 -2.27
CA VAL A 12 -3.39 -12.91 -3.46
C VAL A 12 -2.04 -13.57 -3.71
N GLY A 13 -2.00 -14.54 -4.64
CA GLY A 13 -0.80 -15.32 -4.92
C GLY A 13 -0.30 -16.07 -3.68
N ALA A 14 0.92 -15.77 -3.25
CA ALA A 14 1.57 -16.39 -2.10
C ALA A 14 1.20 -15.78 -0.73
N VAL A 15 0.53 -14.62 -0.70
CA VAL A 15 0.18 -13.90 0.55
C VAL A 15 -1.33 -13.83 0.77
N THR A 16 -1.74 -13.66 2.03
CA THR A 16 -3.14 -13.44 2.40
C THR A 16 -3.27 -12.06 3.04
N LEU A 17 -4.14 -11.23 2.48
CA LEU A 17 -4.40 -9.88 2.94
C LEU A 17 -5.61 -9.88 3.89
N PRO A 18 -5.59 -9.07 4.97
CA PRO A 18 -6.68 -9.06 5.95
C PRO A 18 -7.94 -8.34 5.45
N ASN A 19 -7.84 -7.53 4.39
CA ASN A 19 -8.95 -6.79 3.79
C ASN A 19 -8.69 -6.52 2.29
N ARG A 20 -9.66 -5.88 1.63
CA ARG A 20 -9.63 -5.53 0.19
C ARG A 20 -9.43 -4.04 -0.06
N VAL A 21 -8.91 -3.31 0.93
CA VAL A 21 -8.60 -1.87 0.81
C VAL A 21 -7.11 -1.75 0.50
N PHE A 22 -6.79 -1.31 -0.72
CA PHE A 22 -5.41 -1.19 -1.19
C PHE A 22 -4.99 0.28 -1.30
N MET A 23 -3.72 0.54 -1.00
CA MET A 23 -3.09 1.82 -1.34
C MET A 23 -2.61 1.73 -2.79
N ALA A 24 -3.19 2.56 -3.66
CA ALA A 24 -2.71 2.69 -5.04
C ALA A 24 -1.26 3.24 -5.05
N PRO A 25 -0.44 2.90 -6.06
CA PRO A 25 0.89 3.50 -6.20
C PRO A 25 0.75 4.99 -6.52
N LEU A 26 1.41 5.83 -5.71
CA LEU A 26 1.38 7.29 -5.86
C LEU A 26 2.79 7.85 -5.89
N THR A 27 3.18 8.46 -7.01
CA THR A 27 4.45 9.22 -7.09
C THR A 27 4.36 10.46 -6.21
N ARG A 28 5.25 10.57 -5.21
CA ARG A 28 5.24 11.69 -4.25
C ARG A 28 6.35 12.73 -4.43
N LEU A 29 7.36 12.45 -5.28
CA LEU A 29 8.50 13.33 -5.56
C LEU A 29 9.21 13.83 -4.28
N ARG A 30 9.57 12.92 -3.36
CA ARG A 30 10.24 13.25 -2.08
C ARG A 30 11.48 12.41 -1.81
N SER A 31 12.15 11.95 -2.86
CA SER A 31 13.45 11.29 -2.71
C SER A 31 14.55 12.33 -2.42
N ILE A 32 15.62 11.93 -1.72
CA ILE A 32 16.83 12.76 -1.62
C ILE A 32 17.61 12.67 -2.92
N GLU A 33 18.10 13.81 -3.40
CA GLU A 33 19.03 13.92 -4.52
C GLU A 33 20.40 14.44 -4.05
N PRO A 34 21.50 14.01 -4.69
CA PRO A 34 21.58 13.02 -5.77
C PRO A 34 21.41 11.57 -5.25
N GLY A 35 20.94 10.66 -6.13
CA GLY A 35 20.91 9.22 -5.87
C GLY A 35 19.54 8.60 -5.65
N ASP A 36 18.44 9.36 -5.79
CA ASP A 36 17.06 8.86 -5.76
C ASP A 36 16.72 8.03 -4.50
N ILE A 37 17.21 8.48 -3.34
CA ILE A 37 17.22 7.68 -2.11
C ILE A 37 15.92 7.91 -1.31
N PRO A 38 15.25 6.84 -0.83
CA PRO A 38 14.14 6.96 0.11
C PRO A 38 14.55 7.69 1.39
N THR A 39 13.62 8.46 1.97
CA THR A 39 13.88 9.26 3.17
C THR A 39 13.16 8.67 4.39
N PRO A 40 13.72 8.79 5.62
CA PRO A 40 12.96 8.52 6.85
C PRO A 40 11.75 9.46 7.03
N LEU A 41 11.78 10.59 6.31
CA LEU A 41 10.89 11.75 6.30
C LEU A 41 10.98 12.64 7.57
N MET A 42 11.28 13.94 7.33
CA MET A 42 11.16 15.06 8.28
C MET A 42 9.72 15.61 8.30
#